data_AF-A0A7S3KAT3-F1
#
_entry.id   AF-A0A7S3KAT3-F1
#
_cell.length_a   1.000
_cell.length_b   1.000
_cell.length_c   1.000
_cell.angle_alpha   90.00
_cell.angle_beta   90.00
_cell.angle_gamma   90.00
#
_symmetry.space_group_name_H-M   'P 1'
#
loop_
_entity.id
_entity.type
_entity.pdbx_description
1 polymer ?
#
loop_
_entity_poly.entity_id
_entity_poly.type
_entity_poly.pdbx_seq_one_letter_code
_entity_poly.pdbx_strand_id
1 'polypeptide(L)'
;KNMLDFIWGLIYNPFWLFAYIFGILSVGQIAFEVAKMINREFLRTPLNLPERYGKGSWALITGSTSEMGFEFCRQLAKQGFNIVFISTRLEVLQDSAHKLEIEYPQVKTKIIEHDFAKKNTVDDYKQLKKDLNGIDISIIVNNAEIVTSKYFKDITPQESLDMVNVNCTSC
;
A
#
# COMPACT_ATOMS: atom_id res chain seq x y z
N LYS A 1 22.06 -59.19 15.04
CA LYS A 1 22.69 -57.90 14.66
C LYS A 1 22.11 -56.85 15.56
N ASN A 2 22.91 -56.31 16.48
CA ASN A 2 22.39 -55.44 17.53
C ASN A 2 22.01 -54.09 16.92
N MET A 3 20.95 -53.49 17.47
CA MET A 3 20.48 -52.14 17.11
C MET A 3 21.64 -51.12 17.15
N LEU A 4 22.59 -51.31 18.07
CA LEU A 4 23.79 -50.51 18.21
C LEU A 4 24.74 -50.64 16.99
N ASP A 5 24.93 -51.82 16.42
CA ASP A 5 25.79 -52.00 15.23
C ASP A 5 25.19 -51.31 13.99
N PHE A 6 23.86 -51.29 13.91
CA PHE A 6 23.12 -50.55 12.88
C PHE A 6 23.28 -49.04 13.07
N ILE A 7 23.17 -48.54 14.31
CA ILE A 7 23.39 -47.13 14.65
C ILE A 7 24.86 -46.72 14.38
N TRP A 8 25.84 -47.54 14.74
CA TRP A 8 27.25 -47.28 14.44
C TRP A 8 27.54 -47.32 12.94
N GLY A 9 26.92 -48.23 12.18
CA GLY A 9 27.02 -48.26 10.72
C GLY A 9 26.37 -47.07 10.01
N LEU A 10 25.34 -46.47 10.61
CA LEU A 10 24.73 -45.21 10.17
C LEU A 10 25.62 -44.00 10.47
N ILE A 11 26.27 -43.97 11.64
CA ILE A 11 27.10 -42.84 12.08
C ILE A 11 28.47 -42.81 11.38
N TYR A 12 29.10 -43.96 11.14
CA TYR A 12 30.45 -44.03 10.56
C TYR A 12 30.48 -44.13 9.02
N ASN A 13 29.32 -44.21 8.36
CA ASN A 13 29.27 -44.18 6.91
C ASN A 13 29.31 -42.72 6.43
N PRO A 14 30.34 -42.31 5.65
CA PRO A 14 30.52 -40.92 5.24
C PRO A 14 29.31 -40.38 4.47
N PHE A 15 28.60 -41.24 3.72
CA PHE A 15 27.39 -40.85 2.98
C PHE A 15 26.30 -40.29 3.89
N TRP A 16 26.02 -40.94 5.02
CA TRP A 16 24.99 -40.50 5.96
C TRP A 16 25.41 -39.22 6.69
N LEU A 17 26.69 -39.07 7.04
CA LEU A 17 27.21 -37.82 7.61
C LEU A 17 27.00 -36.63 6.67
N PHE A 18 27.29 -36.78 5.37
CA PHE A 18 27.01 -35.74 4.37
C PHE A 18 25.52 -35.43 4.25
N ALA A 19 24.66 -36.45 4.25
CA ALA A 19 23.21 -36.27 4.20
C ALA A 19 22.66 -35.52 5.43
N TYR A 20 23.17 -35.80 6.63
CA TYR A 20 22.80 -35.07 7.85
C TYR A 20 23.27 -33.63 7.82
N ILE A 21 24.51 -33.36 7.40
CA ILE A 21 25.02 -31.99 7.28
C ILE A 21 24.19 -31.20 6.27
N PHE A 22 23.92 -31.78 5.10
CA PHE A 22 23.09 -31.14 4.08
C PHE A 22 21.66 -30.90 4.57
N GLY A 23 21.07 -31.87 5.29
CA GLY A 23 19.76 -31.74 5.91
C GLY A 23 19.71 -30.61 6.95
N ILE A 24 20.70 -30.53 7.84
CA ILE A 24 20.80 -29.46 8.85
C ILE A 24 20.98 -28.10 8.20
N LEU A 25 21.84 -27.99 7.17
CA LEU A 25 22.03 -26.74 6.44
C LEU A 25 20.74 -26.29 5.74
N SER A 26 20.03 -27.24 5.11
CA SER A 26 18.76 -26.97 4.43
C SER A 26 17.68 -26.50 5.43
N VAL A 27 17.54 -27.19 6.56
CA VAL A 27 16.61 -26.80 7.64
C VAL A 27 17.01 -25.45 8.23
N GLY A 28 18.31 -25.20 8.44
CA GLY A 28 18.83 -23.93 8.94
C GLY A 28 18.52 -22.76 8.01
N GLN A 29 18.65 -22.94 6.69
CA GLN A 29 18.29 -21.92 5.70
C GLN A 29 16.79 -21.62 5.73
N ILE A 30 15.94 -22.65 5.78
CA ILE A 30 14.49 -22.48 5.88
C ILE A 30 14.13 -21.75 7.19
N ALA A 31 14.70 -22.16 8.31
CA ALA A 31 14.47 -21.52 9.61
C ALA A 31 14.90 -20.06 9.62
N PHE A 32 16.02 -19.74 8.97
CA PHE A 32 16.50 -18.36 8.82
C PHE A 32 15.55 -17.50 7.99
N GLU A 33 15.05 -18.00 6.85
CA GLU A 33 14.08 -17.25 6.04
C GLU A 33 12.73 -17.08 6.76
N VAL A 34 12.28 -18.09 7.50
CA VAL A 34 11.08 -17.98 8.35
C VAL A 34 11.30 -16.95 9.47
N ALA A 35 12.44 -16.97 10.16
CA ALA A 35 12.76 -15.99 11.19
C ALA A 35 12.84 -14.57 10.62
N LYS A 36 13.43 -14.40 9.44
CA LYS A 36 13.49 -13.12 8.72
C LYS A 36 12.10 -12.63 8.32
N MET A 37 11.23 -13.52 7.83
CA MET A 37 9.83 -13.21 7.53
C MET A 37 9.09 -12.76 8.80
N ILE A 38 9.18 -13.53 9.89
CA ILE A 38 8.55 -13.18 11.18
C ILE A 38 9.05 -11.82 11.65
N ASN A 39 10.36 -11.58 11.62
CA ASN A 39 10.93 -10.31 12.04
C ASN A 39 10.44 -9.16 11.15
N ARG A 40 10.38 -9.37 9.82
CA ARG A 40 9.97 -8.34 8.86
C ARG A 40 8.51 -7.94 9.01
N GLU A 41 7.62 -8.92 9.19
CA GLU A 41 6.16 -8.70 9.18
C GLU A 41 5.60 -8.39 10.57
N PHE A 42 6.19 -8.93 11.65
CA PHE A 42 5.62 -8.81 13.00
C PHE A 42 6.46 -8.01 14.00
N LEU A 43 7.80 -8.02 13.90
CA LEU A 43 8.67 -7.42 14.93
C LEU A 43 9.34 -6.12 14.51
N ARG A 44 9.33 -5.79 13.21
CA ARG A 44 9.94 -4.58 12.69
C ARG A 44 9.11 -3.37 13.12
N THR A 45 9.74 -2.43 13.83
CA THR A 45 9.11 -1.16 14.20
C THR A 45 8.61 -0.45 12.94
N PRO A 46 7.35 0.03 12.94
CA PRO A 46 6.81 0.78 11.81
C PRO A 46 7.68 2.01 11.55
N LEU A 47 7.80 2.40 10.28
CA LEU A 47 8.54 3.60 9.91
C LEU A 47 7.88 4.82 10.55
N ASN A 48 8.70 5.68 11.16
CA ASN A 48 8.26 6.98 11.63
C ASN A 48 8.12 7.93 10.43
N LEU A 49 6.95 7.89 9.78
CA LEU A 49 6.70 8.71 8.58
C LEU A 49 6.80 10.21 8.88
N PRO A 50 6.26 10.76 9.99
CA PRO A 50 6.38 12.19 10.28
C PRO A 50 7.83 12.67 10.43
N GLU A 51 8.71 11.85 10.98
CA GLU A 51 10.14 12.18 11.09
C GLU A 51 10.83 12.19 9.71
N ARG A 52 10.43 11.28 8.81
CA ARG A 52 11.02 11.14 7.48
C ARG A 52 10.48 12.13 6.44
N TYR A 53 9.18 12.41 6.49
CA TYR A 53 8.43 13.17 5.48
C TYR A 53 7.88 14.50 6.00
N GLY A 54 8.25 14.89 7.23
CA GLY A 54 7.85 16.16 7.83
C GLY A 54 6.60 16.03 8.70
N LYS A 55 6.68 16.60 9.91
CA LYS A 55 5.58 16.59 10.88
C LYS A 55 4.53 17.62 10.48
N GLY A 56 3.26 17.20 10.42
CA GLY A 56 2.16 18.09 10.06
C GLY A 56 2.11 18.50 8.58
N SER A 57 2.91 17.85 7.72
CA SER A 57 2.76 17.96 6.27
C SER A 57 1.48 17.24 5.80
N TRP A 58 1.19 17.32 4.50
CA TRP A 58 -0.02 16.78 3.92
C TRP A 58 0.24 15.47 3.17
N ALA A 59 -0.71 14.55 3.28
CA ALA A 59 -0.82 13.40 2.42
C ALA A 59 -1.98 13.61 1.44
N LEU A 60 -1.73 13.39 0.15
CA LEU A 60 -2.75 13.38 -0.89
C LEU A 60 -3.11 11.95 -1.23
N ILE A 61 -4.41 11.61 -1.16
CA ILE A 61 -4.91 10.27 -1.46
C ILE A 61 -5.92 10.39 -2.60
N THR A 62 -5.65 9.73 -3.73
CA THR A 62 -6.62 9.55 -4.82
C THR A 62 -7.50 8.34 -4.56
N GLY A 63 -8.77 8.37 -4.99
CA GLY A 63 -9.72 7.29 -4.69
C GLY A 63 -10.00 7.16 -3.19
N SER A 64 -9.91 8.26 -2.44
CA SER A 64 -9.95 8.31 -0.98
C SER A 64 -11.30 7.90 -0.36
N THR A 65 -12.34 7.74 -1.18
CA THR A 65 -13.68 7.29 -0.75
C THR A 65 -13.88 5.78 -0.86
N SER A 66 -12.88 5.04 -1.33
CA SER A 66 -12.87 3.56 -1.27
C SER A 66 -12.51 3.10 0.15
N GLU A 67 -12.81 1.84 0.49
CA GLU A 67 -12.48 1.30 1.83
C GLU A 67 -10.98 1.37 2.11
N MET A 68 -10.14 0.93 1.16
CA MET A 68 -8.68 1.01 1.28
C MET A 68 -8.17 2.45 1.26
N GLY A 69 -8.69 3.29 0.35
CA GLY A 69 -8.31 4.69 0.25
C GLY A 69 -8.62 5.47 1.53
N PHE A 70 -9.77 5.21 2.14
CA PHE A 70 -10.15 5.84 3.41
C PHE A 70 -9.29 5.35 4.57
N GLU A 71 -8.93 4.06 4.62
CA GLU A 71 -8.03 3.54 5.65
C GLU A 71 -6.62 4.14 5.52
N PHE A 72 -6.12 4.40 4.30
CA PHE A 72 -4.88 5.19 4.12
C PHE A 72 -5.00 6.59 4.73
N CYS A 73 -6.11 7.30 4.48
CA CYS A 73 -6.37 8.60 5.09
C CYS A 73 -6.32 8.51 6.62
N ARG A 74 -6.96 7.49 7.18
CA ARG A 74 -7.05 7.23 8.62
C ARG A 74 -5.69 6.93 9.26
N GLN A 75 -4.90 6.05 8.66
CA GLN A 75 -3.58 5.68 9.20
C GLN A 75 -2.57 6.83 9.13
N LEU A 76 -2.64 7.65 8.08
CA LEU A 76 -1.78 8.84 7.95
C LEU A 76 -2.23 9.96 8.89
N ALA A 77 -3.53 10.17 9.06
CA ALA A 77 -4.08 11.10 10.03
C ALA A 77 -3.72 10.73 11.48
N LYS A 78 -3.77 9.44 11.82
CA LYS A 78 -3.31 8.91 13.11
C LYS A 78 -1.84 9.23 13.40
N GLN A 79 -1.01 9.32 12.36
CA GLN A 79 0.39 9.74 12.48
C GLN A 79 0.59 11.25 12.45
N GLY A 80 -0.49 12.04 12.27
CA GLY A 80 -0.47 13.50 12.33
C GLY A 80 -0.28 14.20 10.99
N PHE A 81 -0.49 13.51 9.86
CA PHE A 81 -0.56 14.15 8.54
C PHE A 81 -1.93 14.79 8.32
N ASN A 82 -1.94 15.97 7.72
CA ASN A 82 -3.17 16.55 7.16
C ASN A 82 -3.53 15.81 5.87
N ILE A 83 -4.81 15.74 5.52
CA ILE A 83 -5.28 14.87 4.43
C ILE A 83 -5.93 15.67 3.30
N VAL A 84 -5.42 15.50 2.09
CA VAL A 84 -6.12 15.91 0.86
C VAL A 84 -6.86 14.69 0.29
N PHE A 85 -8.18 14.75 0.33
CA PHE A 85 -9.06 13.75 -0.26
C PHE A 85 -9.34 14.08 -1.73
N ILE A 86 -9.05 13.15 -2.63
CA ILE A 86 -9.38 13.27 -4.05
C ILE A 86 -10.23 12.09 -4.51
N SER A 87 -11.45 12.37 -4.96
CA SER A 87 -12.36 11.37 -5.54
C SER A 87 -13.43 12.03 -6.41
N THR A 88 -14.34 11.25 -6.96
CA THR A 88 -15.38 11.70 -7.90
C THR A 88 -16.71 12.09 -7.26
N ARG A 89 -16.95 11.73 -5.99
CA ARG A 89 -18.24 11.94 -5.30
C ARG A 89 -18.09 12.93 -4.16
N LEU A 90 -18.46 14.19 -4.40
CA LEU A 90 -18.32 15.27 -3.43
C LEU A 90 -18.99 15.00 -2.07
N GLU A 91 -20.23 14.50 -2.06
CA GLU A 91 -20.96 14.22 -0.82
C GLU A 91 -20.23 13.18 0.04
N VAL A 92 -19.74 12.09 -0.58
CA VAL A 92 -19.00 11.03 0.11
C VAL A 92 -17.65 11.54 0.62
N LEU A 93 -17.00 12.46 -0.12
CA LEU A 93 -15.78 13.12 0.32
C LEU A 93 -16.02 13.97 1.56
N GLN A 94 -17.10 14.76 1.59
CA GLN A 94 -17.48 15.58 2.74
C GLN A 94 -17.74 14.73 3.98
N ASP A 95 -18.52 13.65 3.84
CA ASP A 95 -18.78 12.71 4.92
C ASP A 95 -17.50 12.06 5.44
N SER A 96 -16.61 11.65 4.54
CA SER A 96 -15.35 10.99 4.89
C SER A 96 -14.40 11.95 5.61
N ALA A 97 -14.27 13.17 5.11
CA ALA A 97 -13.48 14.22 5.76
C ALA A 97 -14.02 14.54 7.14
N HIS A 98 -15.34 14.71 7.28
CA HIS A 98 -15.97 14.99 8.57
C HIS A 98 -15.75 13.86 9.59
N LYS A 99 -15.92 12.59 9.17
CA LYS A 99 -15.62 11.43 10.01
C LYS A 99 -14.16 11.44 10.49
N LEU A 100 -13.23 11.76 9.60
CA LEU A 100 -11.81 11.80 9.92
C LEU A 100 -11.48 12.93 10.90
N GLU A 101 -12.07 14.12 10.71
CA GLU A 101 -11.89 15.27 11.61
C GLU A 101 -12.44 15.00 13.02
N ILE A 102 -13.53 14.23 13.13
CA ILE A 102 -14.03 13.77 14.43
C ILE A 102 -13.04 12.79 15.09
N GLU A 103 -12.50 11.83 14.32
CA GLU A 103 -11.57 10.83 14.86
C GLU A 103 -10.20 11.44 15.23
N TYR A 104 -9.76 12.48 14.50
CA TYR A 104 -8.46 13.13 14.68
C TYR A 104 -8.59 14.67 14.65
N PRO A 105 -9.06 15.32 15.73
CA PRO A 105 -9.33 16.77 15.74
C PRO A 105 -8.13 17.68 15.46
N GLN A 106 -6.91 17.16 15.57
CA GLN A 106 -5.67 17.88 15.29
C GLN A 106 -5.28 17.95 13.81
N VAL A 107 -5.88 17.11 12.95
CA VAL A 107 -5.57 17.10 11.52
C VAL A 107 -6.52 17.99 10.75
N LYS A 108 -6.02 18.61 9.69
CA LYS A 108 -6.80 19.38 8.74
C LYS A 108 -7.13 18.50 7.54
N THR A 109 -8.30 18.73 6.95
CA THR A 109 -8.68 18.09 5.69
C THR A 109 -8.84 19.11 4.58
N LYS A 110 -8.67 18.64 3.35
CA LYS A 110 -9.02 19.37 2.14
C LYS A 110 -9.65 18.39 1.17
N ILE A 111 -10.73 18.82 0.52
CA ILE A 111 -11.46 18.02 -0.45
C ILE A 111 -11.22 18.59 -1.84
N ILE A 112 -10.96 17.71 -2.81
CA ILE A 112 -10.90 18.04 -4.23
C ILE A 112 -11.73 17.01 -4.99
N GLU A 113 -12.77 17.47 -5.67
CA GLU A 113 -13.56 16.62 -6.57
C GLU A 113 -12.90 16.55 -7.95
N HIS A 114 -12.36 15.39 -8.27
CA HIS A 114 -11.63 15.17 -9.51
C HIS A 114 -11.90 13.78 -10.08
N ASP A 115 -12.37 13.73 -11.33
CA ASP A 115 -12.64 12.51 -12.08
C ASP A 115 -11.54 12.31 -13.11
N PHE A 116 -10.54 11.48 -12.77
CA PHE A 116 -9.38 11.23 -13.63
C PHE A 116 -9.73 10.59 -14.98
N ALA A 117 -10.92 9.99 -15.14
CA ALA A 117 -11.37 9.50 -16.44
C ALA A 117 -11.75 10.65 -17.38
N LYS A 118 -12.29 11.75 -16.82
CA LYS A 118 -12.86 12.87 -17.59
C LYS A 118 -12.01 14.14 -17.57
N LYS A 119 -11.24 14.36 -16.51
CA LYS A 119 -10.43 15.55 -16.24
C LYS A 119 -8.93 15.21 -16.37
N ASN A 120 -8.52 14.67 -17.51
CA ASN A 120 -7.16 14.18 -17.74
C ASN A 120 -6.31 15.10 -18.65
N THR A 121 -6.79 16.30 -18.98
CA THR A 121 -6.06 17.23 -19.85
C THR A 121 -4.99 18.01 -19.08
N VAL A 122 -4.04 18.60 -19.82
CA VAL A 122 -3.01 19.47 -19.23
C VAL A 122 -3.62 20.62 -18.42
N ASP A 123 -4.75 21.17 -18.86
CA ASP A 123 -5.40 22.28 -18.16
C ASP A 123 -6.14 21.81 -16.90
N ASP A 124 -6.69 20.60 -16.90
CA ASP A 124 -7.26 19.98 -15.69
C ASP A 124 -6.20 19.78 -14.61
N TYR A 125 -5.00 19.29 -14.98
CA TYR A 125 -3.88 19.14 -14.06
C TYR A 125 -3.32 20.48 -13.59
N LYS A 126 -3.33 21.52 -14.44
CA LYS A 126 -3.00 22.89 -14.00
C LYS A 126 -4.00 23.39 -12.96
N GLN A 127 -5.29 23.10 -13.13
CA GLN A 127 -6.30 23.47 -12.14
C GLN A 127 -6.10 22.70 -10.83
N LEU A 128 -5.88 21.38 -10.90
CA LEU A 128 -5.58 20.56 -9.73
C LEU A 128 -4.34 21.09 -8.97
N LYS A 129 -3.28 21.47 -9.69
CA LYS A 129 -2.08 22.08 -9.10
C LYS A 129 -2.39 23.41 -8.42
N LYS A 130 -3.27 24.24 -9.00
CA LYS A 130 -3.72 25.49 -8.37
C LYS A 130 -4.49 25.22 -7.07
N ASP A 131 -5.37 24.21 -7.08
CA ASP A 131 -6.15 23.84 -5.90
C ASP A 131 -5.24 23.36 -4.75
N LEU A 132 -4.11 22.74 -5.08
CA LEU A 132 -3.09 22.28 -4.14
C LEU A 132 -2.05 23.36 -3.75
N ASN A 133 -2.17 24.59 -4.26
CA ASN A 133 -1.18 25.62 -4.00
C ASN A 133 -1.09 25.97 -2.50
N GLY A 134 0.14 26.15 -2.00
CA GLY A 134 0.41 26.44 -0.59
C GLY A 134 0.29 25.23 0.35
N ILE A 135 0.09 24.02 -0.19
CA ILE A 135 0.03 22.79 0.58
C ILE A 135 1.38 22.07 0.46
N ASP A 136 2.01 21.83 1.61
CA ASP A 136 3.24 21.03 1.69
C ASP A 136 2.89 19.53 1.65
N ILE A 137 2.80 18.97 0.45
CA ILE A 137 2.48 17.56 0.23
C ILE A 137 3.76 16.74 0.26
N SER A 138 3.86 15.85 1.24
CA SER A 138 5.03 14.98 1.44
C SER A 138 4.77 13.52 1.06
N ILE A 139 3.50 13.12 1.03
CA ILE A 139 3.06 11.76 0.70
C ILE A 139 1.95 11.85 -0.36
N ILE A 140 2.09 11.04 -1.40
CA ILE A 140 1.03 10.81 -2.39
C ILE A 140 0.71 9.31 -2.39
N VAL A 141 -0.56 8.98 -2.20
CA VAL A 141 -1.09 7.63 -2.34
C VAL A 141 -1.97 7.62 -3.58
N ASN A 142 -1.46 7.06 -4.68
CA ASN A 142 -2.27 6.84 -5.86
C ASN A 142 -3.10 5.56 -5.69
N ASN A 143 -4.36 5.70 -5.30
CA ASN A 143 -5.28 4.61 -5.01
C ASN A 143 -6.57 4.68 -5.85
N ALA A 144 -6.75 5.71 -6.69
CA ALA A 144 -7.87 5.74 -7.63
C ALA A 144 -7.77 4.59 -8.63
N GLU A 145 -8.86 3.83 -8.77
CA GLU A 145 -8.94 2.75 -9.75
C GLU A 145 -10.35 2.62 -10.33
N ILE A 146 -10.41 2.14 -11.57
CA ILE A 146 -11.62 1.62 -12.21
C ILE A 146 -11.34 0.21 -12.69
N VAL A 147 -12.21 -0.73 -12.33
CA VAL A 147 -12.17 -2.12 -12.78
C VAL A 147 -13.48 -2.49 -13.47
N THR A 148 -13.41 -3.33 -14.50
CA THR A 148 -14.57 -3.88 -15.20
C THR A 148 -14.52 -5.40 -15.22
N SER A 149 -15.68 -6.03 -15.06
CA SER A 149 -15.84 -7.50 -15.19
C SER A 149 -16.46 -7.90 -16.53
N LYS A 150 -16.55 -6.97 -17.49
CA LYS A 150 -17.09 -7.21 -18.83
C LYS A 150 -16.14 -8.09 -19.65
N TYR A 151 -16.70 -8.85 -20.59
CA TYR A 151 -15.88 -9.50 -21.62
C TYR A 151 -15.27 -8.46 -22.54
N PHE A 152 -14.10 -8.78 -23.11
CA PHE A 152 -13.38 -7.87 -24.01
C PHE A 152 -14.25 -7.28 -25.12
N LYS A 153 -15.09 -8.11 -25.76
CA LYS A 153 -16.01 -7.68 -26.83
C LYS A 153 -17.09 -6.69 -26.39
N ASP A 154 -17.36 -6.61 -25.09
CA ASP A 154 -18.43 -5.78 -24.50
C ASP A 154 -17.85 -4.51 -23.85
N ILE A 155 -16.53 -4.31 -23.91
CA ILE A 155 -15.85 -3.10 -23.45
C ILE A 155 -15.74 -2.13 -24.61
N THR A 156 -16.25 -0.92 -24.43
CA THR A 156 -16.11 0.15 -25.42
C THR A 156 -14.69 0.73 -25.43
N PRO A 157 -14.22 1.31 -26.55
CA PRO A 157 -12.94 2.01 -26.57
C PRO A 157 -12.83 3.11 -25.50
N GLN A 158 -13.92 3.83 -25.23
CA GLN A 158 -13.94 4.87 -24.20
C GLN A 158 -13.74 4.27 -22.80
N GLU A 159 -14.44 3.18 -22.45
CA GLU A 159 -14.23 2.50 -21.16
C GLU A 159 -12.79 1.99 -20.99
N SER A 160 -12.17 1.52 -22.08
CA SER A 160 -10.75 1.14 -22.05
C SER A 160 -9.84 2.34 -21.78
N LEU A 161 -10.10 3.47 -22.45
CA LEU A 161 -9.35 4.71 -22.23
C LEU A 161 -9.56 5.24 -20.82
N ASP A 162 -10.78 5.20 -20.29
CA ASP A 162 -11.09 5.63 -18.92
C ASP A 162 -10.31 4.78 -17.90
N MET A 163 -10.26 3.46 -18.08
CA MET A 163 -9.44 2.59 -17.23
C MET A 163 -7.95 2.92 -17.32
N VAL A 164 -7.40 3.17 -18.52
CA VAL A 164 -5.99 3.59 -18.67
C VAL A 164 -5.76 4.95 -18.00
N ASN A 165 -6.69 5.88 -18.18
CA ASN A 165 -6.60 7.23 -17.63
C ASN A 165 -6.52 7.19 -16.10
N VAL A 166 -7.42 6.43 -15.47
CA VAL A 166 -7.47 6.30 -14.01
C VAL A 166 -6.35 5.41 -13.46
N ASN A 167 -6.07 4.26 -14.05
CA ASN A 167 -5.18 3.27 -13.42
C ASN A 167 -3.71 3.47 -13.79
N CYS A 168 -3.40 4.15 -14.90
CA CYS A 168 -2.03 4.25 -15.42
C CYS A 168 -1.52 5.68 -15.53
N THR A 169 -2.40 6.64 -15.79
CA THR A 169 -1.99 8.04 -16.01
C THR A 169 -2.41 8.99 -14.90
N SER A 170 -3.18 8.50 -13.91
CA SER A 170 -3.53 9.30 -12.76
C SER A 170 -2.28 9.55 -11.90
N CYS A 171 -2.19 10.78 -11.39
CA CYS A 171 -1.12 11.31 -10.54
C CYS A 171 0.30 11.27 -11.16
#